data_AF-A0A662K7V7-F1
#
_entry.id   AF-A0A662K7V7-F1
#
_cell.length_a   1.000
_cell.length_b   1.000
_cell.length_c   1.000
_cell.angle_alpha   90.00
_cell.angle_beta   90.00
_cell.angle_gamma   90.00
#
_symmetry.space_group_name_H-M   'P 1'
#
loop_
_entity.id
_entity.type
_entity.pdbx_description
1 polymer ?
#
loop_
_entity_poly.entity_id
_entity_poly.type
_entity_poly.pdbx_seq_one_letter_code
_entity_poly.pdbx_strand_id
1 'polypeptide(L)'
;AVEWRGKKVRRVICVDEIEGYNREVDGIMARRAFEWNPADDTHIFRANRNSYILEEKIARMAGYSDRMEIYNEFDKRQKILERMVEENILDYYEVVKCIWTYYREGEKGLPFTL
;
A
#
# COMPACT_ATOMS: atom_id res chain seq x y z
N ALA A 1 14.68 10.87 8.46
CA ALA A 1 13.89 11.18 9.68
C ALA A 1 13.48 12.64 9.59
N VAL A 2 12.26 12.97 10.01
CA VAL A 2 11.72 14.33 10.00
C VAL A 2 11.48 14.80 11.43
N GLU A 3 11.48 16.10 11.65
CA GLU A 3 11.07 16.67 12.93
C GLU A 3 9.57 16.93 12.91
N TRP A 4 8.85 16.40 13.89
CA TRP A 4 7.43 16.63 14.07
C TRP A 4 7.16 16.96 15.53
N ARG A 5 6.64 18.17 15.79
CA ARG A 5 6.36 18.69 17.13
C ARG A 5 7.55 18.54 18.11
N GLY A 6 8.76 18.87 17.65
CA GLY A 6 9.99 18.80 18.44
C GLY A 6 10.53 17.38 18.70
N LYS A 7 9.94 16.34 18.08
CA LYS A 7 10.42 14.96 18.16
C LYS A 7 10.95 14.50 16.80
N LYS A 8 12.03 13.71 16.81
CA LYS A 8 12.52 13.03 15.60
C LYS A 8 11.68 11.78 15.33
N VAL A 9 11.04 11.73 14.17
CA VAL A 9 10.23 10.59 13.71
C VAL A 9 10.68 10.08 12.35
N ARG A 10 10.40 8.81 12.04
CA ARG A 10 10.57 8.25 10.69
C ARG A 10 9.19 8.14 10.04
N ARG A 11 9.05 8.73 8.86
CA ARG A 11 7.84 8.77 8.05
C ARG A 11 8.22 8.55 6.60
N VAL A 12 7.35 7.88 5.85
CA VAL A 12 7.45 7.78 4.40
C VAL A 12 6.80 9.03 3.84
N ILE A 13 7.60 10.03 3.44
CA ILE A 13 7.09 11.35 3.06
C ILE A 13 6.26 11.32 1.76
N CYS A 14 6.65 10.47 0.83
CA CYS A 14 5.90 10.19 -0.38
C CYS A 14 6.25 8.80 -0.91
N VAL A 15 5.35 8.27 -1.74
CA VAL A 15 5.59 7.12 -2.61
C VAL A 15 5.19 7.55 -4.01
N ASP A 16 6.13 7.53 -4.94
CA ASP A 16 5.90 7.92 -6.33
C ASP A 16 5.95 6.69 -7.24
N GLU A 17 4.97 6.57 -8.13
CA GLU A 17 4.87 5.56 -9.18
C GLU A 17 5.57 6.08 -10.44
N ILE A 18 6.64 5.41 -10.86
CA ILE A 18 7.32 5.74 -12.12
C ILE A 18 6.58 5.03 -13.25
N GLU A 19 5.94 5.81 -14.12
CA GLU A 19 5.17 5.31 -15.26
C GLU A 19 6.06 5.05 -16.47
N GLY A 20 7.11 5.87 -16.65
CA GLY A 20 8.06 5.74 -17.75
C GLY A 20 8.98 6.95 -17.92
N TYR A 21 9.57 7.07 -19.11
CA TYR A 21 10.47 8.16 -19.50
C TYR A 21 10.01 8.77 -20.82
N ASN A 22 9.85 10.09 -20.86
CA ASN A 22 9.56 10.83 -22.08
C ASN A 22 10.84 11.45 -22.64
N ARG A 23 11.24 11.01 -23.84
CA ARG A 23 12.46 11.48 -24.53
C ARG A 23 12.33 12.86 -25.15
N GLU A 24 11.12 13.30 -25.51
CA GLU A 24 10.92 14.61 -26.16
C GLU A 24 11.17 15.77 -25.20
N VAL A 25 10.86 15.56 -23.91
CA VAL A 25 11.06 16.54 -22.84
C VAL A 25 12.16 16.14 -21.85
N ASP A 26 12.91 15.08 -22.17
CA ASP A 26 14.01 14.52 -21.36
C ASP A 26 13.65 14.35 -19.87
N GLY A 27 12.51 13.70 -19.60
CA GLY A 27 11.90 13.70 -18.26
C GLY A 27 11.28 12.37 -17.83
N ILE A 28 11.34 12.09 -16.52
CA ILE A 28 10.66 10.96 -15.89
C ILE A 28 9.18 11.30 -15.74
N MET A 29 8.32 10.41 -16.23
CA MET A 29 6.88 10.45 -15.96
C MET A 29 6.61 9.69 -14.67
N ALA A 30 6.20 10.40 -13.63
CA ALA A 30 5.87 9.81 -12.35
C ALA A 30 4.62 10.43 -11.74
N ARG A 31 3.96 9.66 -10.87
CA ARG A 31 2.75 10.05 -10.16
C ARG A 31 2.93 9.83 -8.67
N ARG A 32 2.55 10.81 -7.85
CA ARG A 32 2.54 10.64 -6.40
C ARG A 32 1.37 9.76 -5.96
N ALA A 33 1.66 8.55 -5.49
CA ALA A 33 0.67 7.63 -4.96
C ALA A 33 0.29 7.97 -3.52
N PHE A 34 1.29 8.09 -2.64
CA PHE A 34 1.07 8.46 -1.24
C PHE A 34 1.85 9.72 -0.87
N GLU A 35 1.31 10.47 0.07
CA GLU A 35 1.94 11.66 0.63
C GLU A 35 1.66 11.75 2.12
N TRP A 36 2.67 12.14 2.90
CA TRP A 36 2.51 12.42 4.33
C TRP A 36 2.06 13.86 4.57
N ASN A 37 1.00 14.04 5.35
CA ASN A 37 0.54 15.33 5.84
C ASN A 37 1.15 15.62 7.22
N PRO A 38 2.08 16.60 7.34
CA PRO A 38 2.70 16.92 8.62
C PRO A 38 1.75 17.61 9.61
N ALA A 39 0.63 18.18 9.16
CA ALA A 39 -0.27 18.93 10.04
C ALA A 39 -0.94 18.02 11.10
N ASP A 40 -1.36 16.83 10.67
CA ASP A 40 -2.08 15.85 11.49
C ASP A 40 -1.38 14.48 11.58
N ASP A 41 -0.18 14.33 11.00
CA ASP A 41 0.61 13.10 10.98
C ASP A 41 -0.09 11.92 10.29
N THR A 42 -0.76 12.19 9.18
CA THR A 42 -1.49 11.19 8.38
C THR A 42 -0.83 10.93 7.03
N HIS A 43 -1.11 9.77 6.43
CA HIS A 43 -0.74 9.48 5.04
C HIS A 43 -2.00 9.52 4.16
N ILE A 44 -1.91 10.24 3.04
CA ILE A 44 -3.00 10.43 2.08
C ILE A 44 -2.71 9.57 0.86
N PHE A 45 -3.64 8.68 0.49
CA PHE A 45 -3.58 7.93 -0.76
C PHE A 45 -4.06 8.80 -1.93
N ARG A 46 -3.15 9.63 -2.47
CA ARG A 46 -3.40 10.58 -3.58
C ARG A 46 -3.84 9.89 -4.87
N ALA A 47 -3.31 8.71 -5.16
CA ALA A 47 -3.63 7.94 -6.38
C ALA A 47 -4.75 6.89 -6.17
N ASN A 48 -5.56 7.02 -5.12
CA ASN A 48 -6.73 6.17 -4.97
C ASN A 48 -7.68 6.32 -6.17
N ARG A 49 -8.06 5.21 -6.80
CA ARG A 49 -8.82 5.15 -8.06
C ARG A 49 -8.18 5.88 -9.25
N ASN A 50 -6.84 6.01 -9.24
CA ASN A 50 -6.05 6.64 -10.29
C ASN A 50 -4.57 6.19 -10.21
N SER A 51 -4.32 4.96 -9.76
CA SER A 51 -2.97 4.40 -9.60
C SER A 51 -2.59 3.66 -10.87
N TYR A 52 -1.50 4.09 -11.49
CA TYR A 52 -1.00 3.47 -12.71
C TYR A 52 -0.50 2.06 -12.44
N ILE A 53 0.18 1.84 -11.32
CA ILE A 53 0.72 0.52 -10.97
C ILE A 53 -0.41 -0.47 -10.63
N LEU A 54 -1.41 -0.05 -9.86
CA LEU A 54 -2.52 -0.94 -9.51
C LEU A 54 -3.36 -1.28 -10.76
N GLU A 55 -3.78 -0.28 -11.53
CA GLU A 55 -4.75 -0.46 -12.62
C GLU A 55 -4.09 -0.98 -13.91
N GLU A 56 -3.01 -0.35 -14.37
CA GLU A 56 -2.42 -0.64 -15.69
C GLU A 56 -1.39 -1.78 -15.67
N LYS A 57 -0.79 -2.07 -14.51
CA LYS A 57 0.17 -3.17 -14.35
C LYS A 57 -0.47 -4.37 -13.66
N ILE A 58 -0.82 -4.23 -12.38
CA ILE A 58 -1.20 -5.38 -11.55
C ILE A 58 -2.56 -5.93 -11.96
N ALA A 59 -3.59 -5.08 -12.08
CA ALA A 59 -4.94 -5.53 -12.44
C ALA A 59 -4.95 -6.21 -13.83
N ARG A 60 -4.22 -5.63 -14.79
CA ARG A 60 -4.05 -6.20 -16.13
C ARG A 60 -3.33 -7.55 -16.10
N MET A 61 -2.26 -7.69 -15.32
CA MET A 61 -1.54 -8.96 -15.17
C MET A 61 -2.38 -10.03 -14.48
N ALA A 62 -3.23 -9.64 -13.52
CA ALA A 62 -4.15 -10.52 -12.82
C ALA A 62 -5.39 -10.90 -13.67
N GLY A 63 -5.58 -10.27 -14.83
CA GLY A 63 -6.66 -10.62 -15.77
C GLY A 63 -8.02 -10.05 -15.39
N TYR A 64 -8.08 -8.99 -14.57
CA TYR A 64 -9.34 -8.32 -14.24
C TYR A 64 -9.99 -7.71 -15.49
N SER A 65 -11.30 -7.94 -15.67
CA SER A 65 -12.10 -7.29 -16.70
C SER A 65 -12.38 -5.83 -16.35
N ASP A 66 -12.76 -5.57 -15.10
CA ASP A 66 -12.80 -4.24 -14.51
C ASP A 66 -11.55 -4.02 -13.63
N ARG A 67 -10.66 -3.13 -14.08
CA ARG A 67 -9.40 -2.84 -13.37
C ARG A 67 -9.65 -2.25 -12.00
N MET A 68 -10.79 -1.62 -11.75
CA MET A 68 -11.13 -1.04 -10.46
C MET A 68 -11.27 -2.10 -9.36
N GLU A 69 -11.51 -3.36 -9.72
CA GLU A 69 -11.61 -4.46 -8.76
C GLU A 69 -10.30 -4.71 -7.99
N ILE A 70 -9.15 -4.24 -8.51
CA ILE A 70 -7.87 -4.34 -7.79
C ILE A 70 -7.88 -3.62 -6.44
N TYR A 71 -8.69 -2.56 -6.32
CA TYR A 71 -8.83 -1.82 -5.07
C TYR A 71 -9.54 -2.64 -3.99
N ASN A 72 -10.38 -3.61 -4.36
CA ASN A 72 -10.97 -4.53 -3.38
C ASN A 72 -9.89 -5.41 -2.75
N GLU A 73 -8.91 -5.87 -3.53
CA GLU A 73 -7.77 -6.66 -3.00
C GLU A 73 -6.82 -5.77 -2.19
N PHE A 74 -6.60 -4.52 -2.61
CA PHE A 74 -5.85 -3.53 -1.84
C PHE A 74 -6.48 -3.30 -0.47
N ASP A 75 -7.78 -2.98 -0.42
CA ASP A 75 -8.52 -2.71 0.81
C ASP A 75 -8.56 -3.94 1.73
N LYS A 76 -8.70 -5.14 1.14
CA LYS A 76 -8.67 -6.40 1.89
C LYS A 76 -7.31 -6.63 2.55
N ARG A 77 -6.21 -6.42 1.84
CA ARG A 77 -4.86 -6.55 2.42
C ARG A 77 -4.56 -5.48 3.45
N GLN A 78 -5.07 -4.26 3.24
CA GLN A 78 -5.00 -3.20 4.25
C GLN A 78 -5.67 -3.67 5.56
N LYS A 79 -6.91 -4.16 5.49
CA LYS A 79 -7.64 -4.67 6.66
C LYS A 79 -6.91 -5.81 7.38
N ILE A 80 -6.29 -6.74 6.64
CA ILE A 80 -5.49 -7.81 7.25
C ILE A 80 -4.35 -7.22 8.10
N LEU A 81 -3.62 -6.24 7.57
CA LEU A 81 -2.52 -5.60 8.30
C LEU A 81 -3.02 -4.77 9.50
N GLU A 82 -4.16 -4.08 9.37
CA GLU A 82 -4.81 -3.37 10.48
C GLU A 82 -5.21 -4.34 11.60
N ARG A 83 -5.85 -5.46 11.26
CA ARG A 83 -6.21 -6.52 12.22
C ARG A 83 -4.98 -7.10 12.93
N MET A 84 -3.86 -7.29 12.23
CA MET A 84 -2.63 -7.74 12.88
C MET A 84 -2.14 -6.76 13.95
N VAL A 85 -2.26 -5.46 13.71
CA VAL A 85 -1.93 -4.43 14.72
C VAL A 85 -2.92 -4.46 15.89
N GLU A 86 -4.22 -4.58 15.62
CA GLU A 86 -5.28 -4.67 16.64
C GLU A 86 -5.13 -5.89 17.56
N GLU A 87 -4.74 -7.03 16.99
CA GLU A 87 -4.47 -8.28 17.71
C GLU A 87 -3.07 -8.34 18.33
N ASN A 88 -2.30 -7.23 18.26
CA ASN A 88 -0.95 -7.11 18.80
C ASN A 88 0.05 -8.15 18.21
N ILE A 89 -0.15 -8.55 16.96
CA ILE A 89 0.76 -9.40 16.18
C ILE A 89 1.87 -8.50 15.62
N LEU A 90 2.87 -8.21 16.45
CA LEU A 90 3.97 -7.29 16.13
C LEU A 90 5.33 -8.00 16.00
N ASP A 91 5.44 -9.25 16.49
CA ASP A 91 6.67 -10.02 16.33
C ASP A 91 6.91 -10.37 14.86
N TYR A 92 8.16 -10.25 14.43
CA TYR A 92 8.55 -10.48 13.04
C TYR A 92 8.12 -11.86 12.53
N TYR A 93 8.34 -12.92 13.31
CA TYR A 93 8.03 -14.29 12.87
C TYR A 93 6.53 -14.55 12.83
N GLU A 94 5.76 -13.96 13.76
CA GLU A 94 4.32 -14.05 13.76
C GLU A 94 3.70 -13.30 12.56
N VAL A 95 4.22 -12.11 12.26
CA VAL A 95 3.80 -11.33 11.08
C VAL A 95 4.06 -12.11 9.80
N VAL A 96 5.28 -12.65 9.65
CA VAL A 96 5.66 -13.50 8.51
C VAL A 96 4.72 -14.70 8.41
N LYS A 97 4.51 -15.43 9.51
CA LYS A 97 3.62 -16.60 9.55
C LYS A 97 2.19 -16.23 9.10
N CYS A 98 1.65 -15.10 9.56
CA CYS A 98 0.32 -14.62 9.18
C CYS A 98 0.23 -14.39 7.66
N ILE A 99 1.20 -13.67 7.10
CA ILE A 99 1.27 -13.38 5.66
C ILE A 99 1.35 -14.68 4.84
N TRP A 100 2.27 -15.59 5.19
CA TRP A 100 2.42 -16.86 4.47
C TRP A 100 1.18 -17.74 4.57
N THR A 101 0.52 -17.77 5.73
CA THR A 101 -0.71 -18.54 5.90
C THR A 101 -1.84 -17.95 5.07
N TYR A 102 -1.97 -16.63 5.00
CA TYR A 102 -2.92 -15.97 4.10
C TYR A 102 -2.68 -16.34 2.63
N TYR A 103 -1.41 -16.34 2.17
CA TYR A 103 -1.10 -16.74 0.79
C TYR A 103 -1.42 -18.23 0.50
N ARG A 104 -1.34 -19.11 1.50
CA ARG A 104 -1.59 -20.55 1.33
C ARG A 104 -3.06 -20.94 1.48
N GLU A 105 -3.76 -20.34 2.43
CA GLU A 105 -5.07 -20.79 2.92
C GLU A 105 -6.17 -19.71 2.76
N GLY A 106 -5.80 -18.51 2.30
CA GLY A 106 -6.70 -17.36 2.22
C GLY A 106 -7.14 -16.87 3.59
N GLU A 107 -8.32 -16.26 3.66
CA GLU A 107 -8.86 -15.67 4.89
C GLU A 107 -9.04 -16.69 6.02
N LYS A 108 -9.35 -17.94 5.69
CA LYS A 108 -9.57 -19.02 6.68
C LYS A 108 -8.33 -19.38 7.48
N GLY A 109 -7.15 -19.07 6.95
CA GLY A 109 -5.87 -19.31 7.61
C GLY A 109 -5.42 -18.18 8.52
N LEU A 110 -6.14 -17.06 8.57
CA LEU A 110 -5.82 -15.96 9.46
C LEU A 110 -6.18 -16.32 10.91
N PRO A 111 -5.38 -15.88 11.91
CA PRO A 111 -5.66 -16.12 13.32
C PRO A 111 -6.80 -15.24 13.87
N PHE A 112 -7.43 -14.43 13.02
CA PHE A 112 -8.52 -13.51 13.33
C PHE A 112 -9.51 -13.45 12.17
N THR A 113 -10.70 -12.91 12.43
CA THR A 113 -11.73 -12.65 11.43
C THR A 113 -11.55 -11.28 10.78
N LEU A 114 -11.89 -11.19 9.49
CA LEU A 114 -11.94 -9.95 8.70
C LEU A 114 -13.33 -9.31 8.68
#